data_AF-A0A9P6NT44-F1
#
_entry.id   AF-A0A9P6NT44-F1
#
_cell.length_a   1.000
_cell.length_b   1.000
_cell.length_c   1.000
_cell.angle_alpha   90.00
_cell.angle_beta   90.00
_cell.angle_gamma   90.00
#
_symmetry.space_group_name_H-M   'P 1'
#
loop_
_entity.id
_entity.type
_entity.pdbx_description
1 polymer ?
#
loop_
_entity_poly.entity_id
_entity_poly.type
_entity_poly.pdbx_seq_one_letter_code
_entity_poly.pdbx_strand_id
1 'polypeptide(L)'
;MKGSEESEAPATADELTIHLFKPRALMNILGPVINGYHAELCRSQSPPRIILLHDELDIAPLKVRLKSPHHSLKPKGHNGLRSVLSAVPACRHKFVHTIGIGIGRDPHNTSKDSSAVGKWVMSPLERAEIQACSWSEESRLSGHPIYGAVVKEVWKYVRNVTRMP
;
A
#
# COMPACT_ATOMS: atom_id res chain seq x y z
N MET A 1 -8.61 29.67 50.32
CA MET A 1 -7.76 29.40 49.14
C MET A 1 -7.22 27.97 49.25
N LYS A 2 -7.80 27.06 48.46
CA LYS A 2 -7.35 25.70 48.09
C LYS A 2 -8.45 25.24 47.13
N GLY A 3 -8.31 25.47 45.83
CA GLY A 3 -7.39 24.73 44.97
C GLY A 3 -8.19 23.55 44.40
N SER A 4 -9.07 23.84 43.45
CA SER A 4 -9.87 22.87 42.71
C SER A 4 -8.95 22.01 41.86
N GLU A 5 -8.94 20.71 42.12
CA GLU A 5 -8.34 19.72 41.22
C GLU A 5 -9.24 19.60 39.98
N GLU A 6 -8.81 20.26 38.90
CA GLU A 6 -9.33 20.00 37.57
C GLU A 6 -8.93 18.59 37.17
N SER A 7 -9.92 17.69 37.13
CA SER A 7 -9.83 16.38 36.51
C SER A 7 -9.60 16.58 35.01
N GLU A 8 -8.34 16.49 34.58
CA GLU A 8 -7.94 16.41 33.18
C GLU A 8 -8.58 15.14 32.57
N ALA A 9 -9.65 15.31 31.80
CA ALA A 9 -10.28 14.23 31.06
C ALA A 9 -9.23 13.59 30.13
N PRO A 10 -9.12 12.25 30.05
CA PRO A 10 -8.18 11.63 29.14
C PRO A 10 -8.55 12.07 27.71
N ALA A 11 -7.61 12.73 27.03
CA ALA A 11 -7.73 13.04 25.62
C ALA A 11 -8.13 11.74 24.91
N THR A 12 -9.35 11.69 24.38
CA THR A 12 -9.82 10.57 23.58
C THR A 12 -8.87 10.47 22.40
N ALA A 13 -7.95 9.51 22.42
CA ALA A 13 -7.10 9.25 21.28
C ALA A 13 -8.03 9.01 20.08
N ASP A 14 -7.92 9.82 19.04
CA ASP A 14 -8.71 9.64 17.81
C ASP A 14 -8.58 8.17 17.38
N GLU A 15 -9.67 7.43 17.45
CA GLU A 15 -9.68 6.00 17.15
C GLU A 15 -9.41 5.81 15.66
N LEU A 16 -8.22 5.31 15.32
CA LEU A 16 -7.83 5.05 13.93
C LEU A 16 -8.25 3.65 13.51
N THR A 17 -9.29 3.56 12.70
CA THR A 17 -9.72 2.29 12.09
C THR A 17 -8.97 2.03 10.77
N ILE A 18 -8.31 0.88 10.68
CA ILE A 18 -7.60 0.43 9.47
C ILE A 18 -8.26 -0.82 8.92
N HIS A 19 -8.72 -0.74 7.67
CA HIS A 19 -9.28 -1.88 6.94
C HIS A 19 -8.20 -2.50 6.05
N LEU A 20 -7.76 -3.73 6.39
CA LEU A 20 -6.85 -4.51 5.54
C LEU A 20 -7.68 -5.29 4.53
N PHE A 21 -7.42 -5.07 3.25
CA PHE A 21 -8.21 -5.66 2.18
C PHE A 21 -7.32 -6.30 1.12
N LYS A 22 -7.48 -7.62 0.94
CA LYS A 22 -6.86 -8.39 -0.14
C LYS A 22 -7.95 -8.85 -1.10
N PRO A 23 -8.15 -8.16 -2.24
CA PRO A 23 -9.22 -8.50 -3.17
C PRO A 23 -9.05 -9.90 -3.75
N ARG A 24 -10.13 -10.68 -3.84
CA ARG A 24 -10.16 -11.98 -4.52
C ARG A 24 -10.63 -11.82 -5.97
N ALA A 25 -9.83 -11.12 -6.78
CA ALA A 25 -10.13 -10.86 -8.19
C ALA A 25 -8.85 -10.79 -9.03
N LEU A 26 -8.97 -10.91 -10.35
CA LEU A 26 -7.83 -10.75 -11.25
C LEU A 26 -7.34 -9.30 -11.23
N MET A 27 -6.03 -9.12 -11.48
CA MET A 27 -5.36 -7.83 -11.37
C MET A 27 -6.02 -6.74 -12.24
N ASN A 28 -6.51 -7.08 -13.43
CA ASN A 28 -7.14 -6.13 -14.35
C ASN A 28 -8.58 -5.73 -13.97
N ILE A 29 -9.20 -6.37 -12.97
CA ILE A 29 -10.60 -6.15 -12.56
C ILE A 29 -10.74 -5.83 -11.06
N LEU A 30 -9.68 -5.32 -10.44
CA LEU A 30 -9.70 -4.91 -9.02
C LEU A 30 -10.59 -3.70 -8.76
N GLY A 31 -10.78 -2.83 -9.74
CA GLY A 31 -11.46 -1.55 -9.57
C GLY A 31 -12.86 -1.63 -9.00
N PRO A 32 -13.79 -2.38 -9.62
CA PRO A 32 -15.15 -2.53 -9.11
C PRO A 32 -15.21 -3.08 -7.68
N VAL A 33 -14.32 -4.03 -7.34
CA VAL A 33 -14.26 -4.65 -6.00
C VAL A 33 -13.82 -3.63 -4.96
N ILE A 34 -12.74 -2.88 -5.22
CA ILE A 34 -12.23 -1.87 -4.29
C ILE A 34 -13.20 -0.69 -4.16
N ASN A 35 -13.77 -0.22 -5.28
CA ASN A 35 -14.73 0.88 -5.25
C ASN A 35 -16.02 0.51 -4.51
N GLY A 36 -16.52 -0.73 -4.68
CA GLY A 36 -17.70 -1.21 -3.95
C GLY A 36 -17.48 -1.19 -2.44
N TYR A 37 -16.34 -1.71 -1.97
CA TYR A 37 -15.98 -1.69 -0.56
C TYR A 37 -15.76 -0.26 -0.04
N HIS A 38 -15.07 0.59 -0.79
CA HIS A 38 -14.85 2.00 -0.42
C HIS A 38 -16.16 2.77 -0.33
N ALA A 39 -17.08 2.55 -1.26
CA ALA A 39 -18.40 3.18 -1.27
C ALA A 39 -19.27 2.75 -0.08
N GLU A 40 -19.17 1.49 0.37
CA GLU A 40 -19.80 1.01 1.62
C GLU A 40 -19.31 1.83 2.81
N LEU A 41 -17.99 1.96 2.97
CA LEU A 41 -17.40 2.72 4.07
C LEU A 41 -17.79 4.20 4.05
N CYS A 42 -17.96 4.79 2.86
CA CYS A 42 -18.38 6.19 2.73
C CYS A 42 -19.82 6.45 3.19
N ARG A 43 -20.65 5.43 3.46
CA ARG A 43 -22.04 5.63 3.92
C ARG A 43 -22.12 5.96 5.40
N SER A 44 -21.16 5.52 6.20
CA SER A 44 -21.16 5.69 7.65
C SER A 44 -20.17 6.74 8.16
N GLN A 45 -19.27 7.23 7.30
CA GLN A 45 -18.19 8.14 7.68
C GLN A 45 -17.68 8.97 6.50
N SER A 46 -16.80 9.93 6.78
CA SER A 46 -16.08 10.67 5.75
C SER A 46 -15.27 9.71 4.85
N PRO A 47 -15.02 10.05 3.57
CA PRO A 47 -14.34 9.14 2.65
C PRO A 47 -12.96 8.72 3.20
N PRO A 48 -12.75 7.43 3.53
CA PRO A 48 -11.48 7.00 4.07
C PRO A 48 -10.39 7.05 3.00
N ARG A 49 -9.14 7.24 3.43
CA ARG A 49 -7.97 7.17 2.53
C ARG A 49 -7.85 5.75 1.95
N ILE A 50 -7.49 5.67 0.68
CA ILE A 50 -7.20 4.42 -0.03
C ILE A 50 -5.69 4.32 -0.18
N ILE A 51 -5.07 3.33 0.48
CA ILE A 51 -3.64 3.05 0.33
C ILE A 51 -3.48 1.77 -0.51
N LEU A 52 -2.95 1.90 -1.71
CA LEU A 52 -2.68 0.78 -2.60
C LEU A 52 -1.22 0.36 -2.48
N LEU A 53 -0.98 -0.85 -2.00
CA LEU A 53 0.32 -1.50 -2.05
C LEU A 53 0.42 -2.25 -3.38
N HIS A 54 1.48 -2.03 -4.15
CA HIS A 54 1.61 -2.63 -5.47
C HIS A 54 3.09 -2.89 -5.82
N ASP A 55 3.36 -3.84 -6.71
CA ASP A 55 4.69 -4.06 -7.27
C ASP A 55 5.08 -2.92 -8.23
N GLU A 56 6.36 -2.53 -8.23
CA GLU A 56 6.86 -1.43 -9.04
C GLU A 56 8.16 -1.83 -9.76
N LEU A 57 8.08 -1.89 -11.09
CA LEU A 57 9.19 -2.29 -11.97
C LEU A 57 10.30 -1.24 -12.00
N ASP A 58 9.96 0.04 -11.86
CA ASP A 58 10.94 1.13 -11.94
C ASP A 58 11.70 1.34 -10.62
N ILE A 59 11.42 0.54 -9.58
CA ILE A 59 12.10 0.59 -8.28
C ILE A 59 12.91 -0.69 -8.11
N ALA A 60 14.16 -0.53 -7.63
CA ALA A 60 15.05 -1.66 -7.36
C ALA A 60 14.41 -2.67 -6.38
N PRO A 61 14.70 -3.98 -6.53
CA PRO A 61 14.16 -5.01 -5.65
C PRO A 61 14.28 -4.64 -4.16
N LEU A 62 13.25 -4.95 -3.39
CA LEU A 62 13.15 -4.72 -1.93
C LEU A 62 13.10 -3.26 -1.48
N LYS A 63 13.16 -2.29 -2.39
CA LYS A 63 12.99 -0.88 -2.03
C LYS A 63 11.52 -0.51 -2.03
N VAL A 64 11.10 0.24 -1.02
CA VAL A 64 9.71 0.70 -0.90
C VAL A 64 9.68 2.20 -1.12
N ARG A 65 8.66 2.69 -1.82
CA ARG A 65 8.47 4.14 -2.03
C ARG A 65 7.01 4.52 -1.95
N LEU A 66 6.70 5.47 -1.07
CA LEU A 66 5.45 6.23 -1.14
C LEU A 66 5.50 7.16 -2.36
N LYS A 67 4.55 7.02 -3.27
CA LYS A 67 4.43 7.91 -4.43
C LYS A 67 3.80 9.25 -4.02
N SER A 68 4.21 10.32 -4.69
CA SER A 68 3.56 11.62 -4.53
C SER A 68 2.07 11.54 -4.93
N PRO A 69 1.21 12.47 -4.48
CA PRO A 69 -0.19 12.48 -4.88
C PRO A 69 -0.39 12.42 -6.40
N HIS A 70 0.38 13.22 -7.15
CA HIS A 70 0.33 13.17 -8.62
C HIS A 70 0.76 11.80 -9.16
N HIS A 71 1.85 11.22 -8.66
CA HIS A 71 2.33 9.92 -9.14
C HIS A 71 1.42 8.77 -8.72
N SER A 72 0.63 8.92 -7.66
CA SER A 72 -0.35 7.93 -7.21
C SER A 72 -1.49 7.72 -8.20
N LEU A 73 -1.75 8.72 -9.05
CA LEU A 73 -2.77 8.66 -10.11
C LEU A 73 -2.21 8.17 -11.46
N LYS A 74 -0.95 7.72 -11.50
CA LYS A 74 -0.31 7.21 -12.72
C LYS A 74 -0.10 5.69 -12.62
N PRO A 75 -0.86 4.87 -13.37
CA PRO A 75 -0.71 3.41 -13.34
C PRO A 75 0.65 2.90 -13.85
N LYS A 76 1.33 3.65 -14.73
CA LYS A 76 2.60 3.24 -15.37
C LYS A 76 2.58 1.81 -15.97
N GLY A 77 1.46 1.43 -16.57
CA GLY A 77 1.29 0.09 -17.15
C GLY A 77 0.77 -0.97 -16.18
N HIS A 78 0.72 -0.70 -14.87
CA HIS A 78 0.18 -1.62 -13.88
C HIS A 78 -1.35 -1.76 -14.02
N ASN A 79 -1.82 -2.96 -14.39
CA ASN A 79 -3.24 -3.21 -14.68
C ASN A 79 -4.15 -3.05 -13.44
N GLY A 80 -3.67 -3.41 -12.24
CA GLY A 80 -4.37 -3.18 -10.97
C GLY A 80 -4.65 -1.71 -10.69
N LEU A 81 -3.60 -0.88 -10.61
CA LEU A 81 -3.74 0.56 -10.46
C LEU A 81 -4.64 1.17 -11.54
N ARG A 82 -4.50 0.75 -12.81
CA ARG A 82 -5.38 1.21 -13.90
C ARG A 82 -6.84 0.91 -13.60
N SER A 83 -7.15 -0.34 -13.24
CA SER A 83 -8.50 -0.79 -12.90
C SER A 83 -9.09 0.04 -11.75
N VAL A 84 -8.32 0.24 -10.67
CA VAL A 84 -8.76 1.01 -9.50
C VAL A 84 -9.01 2.47 -9.83
N LEU A 85 -8.06 3.12 -10.51
CA LEU A 85 -8.17 4.54 -10.85
C LEU A 85 -9.30 4.82 -11.84
N SER A 86 -9.64 3.86 -12.70
CA SER A 86 -10.81 3.94 -13.58
C SER A 86 -12.15 3.74 -12.86
N ALA A 87 -12.19 2.98 -11.76
CA ALA A 87 -13.43 2.70 -11.02
C ALA A 87 -13.69 3.69 -9.88
N VAL A 88 -12.65 4.22 -9.25
CA VAL A 88 -12.78 5.22 -8.18
C VAL A 88 -13.14 6.58 -8.80
N PRO A 89 -14.23 7.24 -8.35
CA PRO A 89 -14.63 8.55 -8.86
C PRO A 89 -13.52 9.59 -8.75
N ALA A 90 -13.41 10.47 -9.76
CA ALA A 90 -12.37 11.50 -9.82
C ALA A 90 -12.35 12.42 -8.59
N CYS A 91 -13.52 12.75 -8.02
CA CYS A 91 -13.61 13.55 -6.79
C CYS A 91 -12.96 12.88 -5.56
N ARG A 92 -12.72 11.57 -5.62
CA ARG A 92 -12.06 10.78 -4.56
C ARG A 92 -10.59 10.49 -4.83
N HIS A 93 -10.04 10.86 -5.98
CA HIS A 93 -8.63 10.62 -6.31
C HIS A 93 -7.66 11.28 -5.32
N LYS A 94 -8.06 12.38 -4.68
CA LYS A 94 -7.29 13.03 -3.61
C LYS A 94 -7.06 12.17 -2.37
N PHE A 95 -7.85 11.11 -2.18
CA PHE A 95 -7.71 10.16 -1.08
C PHE A 95 -6.89 8.93 -1.46
N VAL A 96 -6.45 8.81 -2.72
CA VAL A 96 -5.69 7.66 -3.21
C VAL A 96 -4.20 7.91 -3.04
N HIS A 97 -3.56 7.03 -2.27
CA HIS A 97 -2.13 6.99 -2.06
C HIS A 97 -1.62 5.63 -2.55
N THR A 98 -0.45 5.61 -3.18
CA THR A 98 0.15 4.36 -3.65
C THR A 98 1.56 4.19 -3.07
N ILE A 99 1.85 2.98 -2.62
CA ILE A 99 3.16 2.58 -2.11
C ILE A 99 3.66 1.49 -3.05
N GLY A 100 4.73 1.82 -3.79
CA GLY A 100 5.39 0.88 -4.68
C GLY A 100 6.40 0.03 -3.93
N ILE A 101 6.33 -1.28 -4.11
CA ILE A 101 7.28 -2.27 -3.63
C ILE A 101 8.11 -2.70 -4.84
N GLY A 102 9.40 -2.37 -4.83
CA GLY A 102 10.30 -2.61 -5.94
C GLY A 102 10.49 -4.10 -6.20
N ILE A 103 10.26 -4.49 -7.44
CA ILE A 103 10.59 -5.82 -7.98
C ILE A 103 11.66 -5.74 -9.06
N GLY A 104 12.07 -4.53 -9.44
CA GLY A 104 12.96 -4.30 -10.57
C GLY A 104 12.37 -4.74 -11.90
N ARG A 105 13.16 -4.59 -12.97
CA ARG A 105 12.87 -5.17 -14.28
C ARG A 105 13.64 -6.46 -14.43
N ASP A 106 13.14 -7.33 -15.31
CA ASP A 106 13.79 -8.58 -15.67
C ASP A 106 15.26 -8.30 -16.07
N PRO A 107 16.25 -8.84 -15.33
CA PRO A 107 17.66 -8.62 -15.60
C PRO A 107 18.15 -9.35 -16.86
N HIS A 108 17.39 -10.34 -17.34
CA HIS A 108 17.70 -11.16 -18.50
C HIS A 108 16.92 -10.74 -19.76
N ASN A 109 15.86 -9.94 -19.60
CA ASN A 109 15.04 -9.46 -20.71
C ASN A 109 14.65 -7.98 -20.54
N THR A 110 15.24 -7.11 -21.37
CA THR A 110 14.97 -5.67 -21.35
C THR A 110 13.74 -5.25 -22.16
N SER A 111 13.02 -6.20 -22.78
CA SER A 111 11.80 -5.91 -23.54
C SER A 111 10.76 -5.25 -22.64
N LYS A 112 10.12 -4.20 -23.18
CA LYS A 112 9.00 -3.51 -22.55
C LYS A 112 7.64 -4.03 -23.03
N ASP A 113 7.63 -5.09 -23.83
CA ASP A 113 6.42 -5.69 -24.35
C ASP A 113 5.61 -6.29 -23.21
N SER A 114 4.30 -6.08 -23.25
CA SER A 114 3.38 -6.52 -22.19
C SER A 114 3.46 -8.01 -21.88
N SER A 115 3.78 -8.85 -22.87
CA SER A 115 3.96 -10.29 -22.69
C SER A 115 5.23 -10.62 -21.90
N ALA A 116 6.35 -9.97 -22.21
CA ALA A 116 7.62 -10.17 -21.50
C ALA A 116 7.51 -9.68 -20.05
N VAL A 117 6.97 -8.47 -19.87
CA VAL A 117 6.72 -7.89 -18.54
C VAL A 117 5.75 -8.77 -17.74
N GLY A 118 4.69 -9.26 -18.39
CA GLY A 118 3.71 -10.17 -17.78
C GLY A 118 4.36 -11.45 -17.24
N LYS A 119 5.28 -12.05 -18.01
CA LYS A 119 6.03 -13.24 -17.55
C LYS A 119 6.90 -12.93 -16.33
N TRP A 120 7.57 -11.78 -16.31
CA TRP A 120 8.41 -11.36 -15.18
C TRP A 120 7.61 -11.18 -13.89
N VAL A 121 6.51 -10.44 -13.92
CA VAL A 121 5.69 -10.19 -12.72
C VAL A 121 4.96 -11.44 -12.20
N MET A 122 4.84 -12.48 -13.03
CA MET A 122 4.28 -13.78 -12.64
C MET A 122 5.36 -14.78 -12.21
N SER A 123 6.64 -14.41 -12.28
CA SER A 123 7.74 -15.26 -11.85
C SER A 123 7.76 -15.39 -10.31
N PRO A 124 8.29 -16.50 -9.77
CA PRO A 124 8.39 -16.68 -8.34
C PRO A 124 9.42 -15.74 -7.73
N LEU A 125 9.17 -15.32 -6.49
CA LEU A 125 10.12 -14.55 -5.69
C LEU A 125 11.34 -15.40 -5.29
N GLU A 126 12.49 -14.77 -5.20
CA GLU A 126 13.70 -15.36 -4.64
C GLU A 126 13.64 -15.48 -3.11
N ARG A 127 14.52 -16.30 -2.53
CA ARG A 127 14.55 -16.52 -1.07
C ARG A 127 14.73 -15.23 -0.28
N ALA A 128 15.63 -14.35 -0.72
CA ALA A 128 15.89 -13.06 -0.06
C ALA A 128 14.64 -12.16 -0.12
N GLU A 129 13.89 -12.22 -1.21
CA GLU A 129 12.64 -11.47 -1.40
C GLU A 129 11.54 -12.00 -0.49
N ILE A 130 11.39 -13.32 -0.41
CA ILE A 130 10.47 -13.96 0.53
C ILE A 130 10.80 -13.55 1.96
N GLN A 131 12.08 -13.61 2.37
CA GLN A 131 12.49 -13.22 3.73
C GLN A 131 12.21 -11.74 4.02
N ALA A 132 12.45 -10.85 3.05
CA ALA A 132 12.22 -9.43 3.21
C ALA A 132 10.73 -9.04 3.30
N CYS A 133 9.88 -9.75 2.55
CA CYS A 133 8.44 -9.53 2.47
C CYS A 133 7.64 -10.33 3.51
N SER A 134 8.27 -11.29 4.20
CA SER A 134 7.63 -12.08 5.25
C SER A 134 7.76 -11.41 6.61
N TRP A 135 6.72 -11.55 7.43
CA TRP A 135 6.73 -11.14 8.83
C TRP A 135 6.43 -12.33 9.73
N SER A 136 7.24 -12.52 10.76
CA SER A 136 6.96 -13.42 11.88
C SER A 136 7.50 -12.85 13.19
N GLU A 137 7.02 -13.32 14.33
CA GLU A 137 7.59 -12.90 15.62
C GLU A 137 9.05 -13.34 15.76
N GLU A 138 9.41 -14.52 15.23
CA GLU A 138 10.80 -14.99 15.19
C GLU A 138 11.68 -14.08 14.33
N SER A 139 11.14 -13.55 13.22
CA SER A 139 11.82 -12.58 12.38
C SER A 139 12.15 -11.30 13.15
N ARG A 140 11.24 -10.85 14.02
CA ARG A 140 11.47 -9.70 14.92
C ARG A 140 12.61 -9.98 15.91
N LEU A 141 12.67 -11.20 16.45
CA LEU A 141 13.66 -11.61 17.45
C LEU A 141 15.04 -11.94 16.85
N SER A 142 15.08 -12.43 15.60
CA SER A 142 16.30 -12.85 14.91
C SER A 142 17.37 -11.76 14.79
N GLY A 143 16.97 -10.48 14.86
CA GLY A 143 17.85 -9.33 14.62
C GLY A 143 18.42 -9.25 13.20
N HIS A 144 18.08 -10.21 12.33
CA HIS A 144 18.66 -10.31 11.00
C HIS A 144 18.08 -9.21 10.09
N PRO A 145 18.93 -8.37 9.46
CA PRO A 145 18.51 -7.08 8.89
C PRO A 145 17.51 -7.20 7.74
N ILE A 146 17.53 -8.33 7.02
CA ILE A 146 16.64 -8.53 5.86
C ILE A 146 15.21 -8.89 6.27
N TYR A 147 14.99 -9.59 7.39
CA TYR A 147 13.68 -10.18 7.68
C TYR A 147 12.63 -9.12 7.99
N GLY A 148 11.53 -9.16 7.24
CA GLY A 148 10.44 -8.20 7.34
C GLY A 148 10.85 -6.76 7.05
N ALA A 149 12.01 -6.52 6.41
CA ALA A 149 12.50 -5.17 6.11
C ALA A 149 11.49 -4.39 5.25
N VAL A 150 10.94 -5.04 4.22
CA VAL A 150 9.91 -4.46 3.34
C VAL A 150 8.64 -4.16 4.14
N VAL A 151 8.22 -5.09 5.00
CA VAL A 151 7.01 -4.92 5.83
C VAL A 151 7.14 -3.72 6.77
N LYS A 152 8.28 -3.57 7.44
CA LYS A 152 8.57 -2.42 8.33
C LYS A 152 8.56 -1.11 7.56
N GLU A 153 9.12 -1.10 6.36
CA GLU A 153 9.20 0.11 5.54
C GLU A 153 7.84 0.50 4.94
N VAL A 154 7.05 -0.48 4.47
CA VAL A 154 5.64 -0.26 4.09
C VAL A 154 4.86 0.31 5.26
N TRP A 155 4.99 -0.27 6.46
CA TRP A 155 4.29 0.21 7.65
C TRP A 155 4.67 1.65 8.02
N LYS A 156 5.95 2.01 7.87
CA LYS A 156 6.38 3.41 8.03
C LYS A 156 5.63 4.35 7.09
N TYR A 157 5.47 3.99 5.82
CA TYR A 157 4.73 4.80 4.86
C TYR A 157 3.22 4.82 5.10
N VAL A 158 2.61 3.70 5.50
CA VAL A 158 1.20 3.66 5.92
C VAL A 158 0.97 4.65 7.07
N ARG A 159 1.80 4.62 8.11
CA ARG A 159 1.73 5.58 9.23
C ARG A 159 1.86 7.03 8.78
N ASN A 160 2.75 7.31 7.82
CA ASN A 160 2.89 8.65 7.28
C ASN A 160 1.61 9.12 6.60
N VAL A 161 0.96 8.27 5.79
CA VAL A 161 -0.31 8.61 5.12
C VAL A 161 -1.44 8.81 6.13
N THR A 162 -1.52 7.99 7.18
CA THR A 162 -2.58 8.13 8.21
C THR A 162 -2.47 9.42 9.02
N ARG A 163 -1.27 10.01 9.08
CA ARG A 163 -0.99 11.26 9.82
C ARG A 163 -0.99 12.50 8.92
N MET A 164 -1.27 12.34 7.62
CA MET A 164 -1.46 13.50 6.76
C MET A 164 -2.69 14.29 7.21
N PRO A 165 -2.68 15.63 7.06
CA PRO A 165 -3.87 16.43 7.27
C PRO A 165 -4.98 16.07 6.26
#